data_AF-A0A9N9HE09-F1
#
_entry.id   AF-A0A9N9HE09-F1
#
_cell.length_a   1.000
_cell.length_b   1.000
_cell.length_c   1.000
_cell.angle_alpha   90.00
_cell.angle_beta   90.00
_cell.angle_gamma   90.00
#
_symmetry.space_group_name_H-M   'P 1'
#
loop_
_entity.id
_entity.type
_entity.pdbx_description
1 polymer ?
#
loop_
_entity_poly.entity_id
_entity_poly.type
_entity_poly.pdbx_seq_one_letter_code
_entity_poly.pdbx_strand_id
1 'polypeptide(L)'
;MGLEFCENINSYMKSKGIDVRSIHKIDSNPEKSKHLETATTKIFDQEIDFVNLRHEEYAEESRIPKIVFGTPEQDAYRRDFTINSLFYNINTSSIEDYTKQGVSDMEEGIIRTPLPAFETFMDDPLRVLRCIRFASRFHFTVSEDILKAARDDRLKEAFRKKISRERVAVELDKMIQGPDPVLSIELIYDFGLYETIFVPPSQQNFQGNMGDPRDAVSLAKILKWLLQLTGKSSIHSELLSRTPKDLRALYLASVLVPFKDMKMKKSTPISYILKDNLKFPAADAISTEKLISTINPLMDTTQKNAEAPLDRKSI
;
A
#
# COMPACT_ATOMS: atom_id res chain seq x y z
N MET A 1 -9.79 7.41 -29.55
CA MET A 1 -10.97 6.65 -29.05
C MET A 1 -11.49 7.14 -27.71
N GLY A 2 -10.71 7.16 -26.61
CA GLY A 2 -11.22 7.65 -25.31
C GLY A 2 -11.66 9.12 -25.34
N LEU A 3 -10.82 9.98 -25.93
CA LEU A 3 -11.15 11.39 -26.15
C LEU A 3 -12.36 11.58 -27.08
N GLU A 4 -12.35 10.90 -28.23
CA GLU A 4 -13.45 10.91 -29.21
C GLU A 4 -14.78 10.46 -28.59
N PHE A 5 -14.75 9.45 -27.71
CA PHE A 5 -15.94 9.02 -26.97
C PHE A 5 -16.43 10.11 -26.01
N CYS A 6 -15.53 10.80 -25.31
CA CYS A 6 -15.90 11.95 -24.46
C CYS A 6 -16.50 13.10 -25.28
N GLU A 7 -15.96 13.39 -26.47
CA GLU A 7 -16.49 14.41 -27.38
C GLU A 7 -17.90 14.06 -27.88
N ASN A 8 -18.14 12.78 -28.19
CA ASN A 8 -19.45 12.26 -28.55
C ASN A 8 -20.45 12.33 -27.39
N ILE A 9 -20.02 12.01 -26.16
CA ILE A 9 -20.85 12.18 -24.96
C ILE A 9 -21.22 13.64 -24.77
N ASN A 10 -20.25 14.56 -24.86
CA ASN A 10 -20.53 15.99 -24.71
C ASN A 10 -21.52 16.47 -25.78
N SER A 11 -21.37 16.02 -27.02
CA SER A 11 -22.31 16.32 -28.11
C SER A 11 -23.71 15.78 -27.80
N TYR A 12 -23.82 14.55 -27.30
CA TYR A 12 -25.10 13.96 -26.88
C TYR A 12 -25.73 14.72 -25.71
N MET A 13 -24.99 15.04 -24.66
CA MET A 13 -25.47 15.80 -23.50
C MET A 13 -26.01 17.16 -23.91
N LYS A 14 -25.27 17.88 -24.78
CA LYS A 14 -25.72 19.15 -25.35
C LYS A 14 -27.03 18.99 -26.11
N SER A 15 -27.20 17.91 -26.88
CA SER A 15 -28.46 17.62 -27.59
C SER A 15 -29.65 17.35 -26.66
N LYS A 16 -29.39 16.90 -25.42
CA LYS A 16 -30.38 16.65 -24.38
C LYS A 16 -30.61 17.85 -23.45
N GLY A 17 -29.98 19.00 -23.72
CA GLY A 17 -30.06 20.18 -22.86
C GLY A 17 -29.36 20.02 -21.51
N ILE A 18 -28.42 19.07 -21.41
CA ILE A 18 -27.61 18.84 -20.22
C ILE A 18 -26.32 19.67 -20.35
N ASP A 19 -25.94 20.36 -19.27
CA ASP A 19 -24.71 21.15 -19.22
C ASP A 19 -23.47 20.26 -19.44
N VAL A 20 -22.62 20.70 -20.37
CA VAL A 20 -21.36 20.04 -20.72
C VAL A 20 -20.18 20.69 -20.00
N ARG A 21 -19.19 19.88 -19.62
CA ARG A 21 -17.96 20.33 -18.95
C ARG A 21 -16.70 19.99 -19.75
N SER A 22 -15.56 20.57 -19.34
CA SER A 22 -14.27 20.40 -19.99
C SER A 22 -13.80 18.95 -19.92
N ILE A 23 -13.34 18.44 -21.06
CA ILE A 23 -12.67 17.14 -21.15
C ILE A 23 -11.18 17.37 -20.85
N HIS A 24 -10.65 16.62 -19.90
CA HIS A 24 -9.23 16.63 -19.59
C HIS A 24 -8.57 15.44 -20.28
N LYS A 25 -7.73 15.76 -21.27
CA LYS A 25 -6.91 14.77 -21.95
C LYS A 25 -5.60 14.58 -21.18
N ILE A 26 -5.27 13.35 -20.82
CA ILE A 26 -3.96 13.01 -20.29
C ILE A 26 -3.21 12.29 -21.43
N ASP A 27 -2.27 13.00 -22.04
CA ASP A 27 -1.45 12.44 -23.11
C ASP A 27 -0.58 11.29 -22.59
N SER A 28 -0.39 10.27 -23.44
CA SER A 28 0.52 9.16 -23.14
C SER A 28 1.93 9.70 -22.93
N ASN A 29 2.56 9.38 -21.79
CA ASN A 29 3.95 9.71 -21.52
C ASN A 29 4.77 8.41 -21.37
N PRO A 30 5.35 7.87 -22.45
CA PRO A 30 6.06 6.59 -22.44
C PRO A 30 7.26 6.55 -21.48
N GLU A 31 7.88 7.69 -21.19
CA GLU A 31 9.05 7.78 -20.30
C GLU A 31 8.67 7.75 -18.82
N LYS A 32 7.44 8.18 -18.46
CA LYS A 32 6.97 8.26 -17.06
C LYS A 32 5.89 7.25 -16.72
N SER A 33 5.11 6.77 -17.70
CA SER A 33 4.04 5.81 -17.45
C SER A 33 3.74 4.91 -18.66
N LYS A 34 3.47 3.64 -18.35
CA LYS A 34 2.91 2.64 -19.29
C LYS A 34 1.43 2.90 -19.57
N HIS A 35 1.01 4.12 -19.90
CA HIS A 35 -0.39 4.43 -20.15
C HIS A 35 -0.62 4.75 -21.63
N LEU A 36 -1.67 4.14 -22.20
CA LEU A 36 -2.33 4.67 -23.39
C LEU A 36 -2.96 6.02 -23.05
N GLU A 37 -3.31 6.80 -24.07
CA GLU A 37 -4.12 8.00 -23.90
C GLU A 37 -5.38 7.70 -23.08
N THR A 38 -5.57 8.44 -21.98
CA THR A 38 -6.77 8.39 -21.14
C THR A 38 -7.49 9.73 -21.20
N ALA A 39 -8.81 9.70 -21.24
CA ALA A 39 -9.62 10.91 -21.19
C ALA A 39 -10.46 10.87 -19.91
N THR A 40 -10.45 11.97 -19.16
CA THR A 40 -11.27 12.13 -17.96
C THR A 40 -12.26 13.25 -18.22
N THR A 41 -13.54 13.01 -17.96
CA THR A 41 -14.58 14.04 -18.03
C THR A 41 -15.56 13.90 -16.87
N LYS A 42 -16.31 14.96 -16.60
CA LYS A 42 -17.27 15.01 -15.50
C LYS A 42 -18.69 14.86 -16.03
N ILE A 43 -19.37 13.80 -15.60
CA ILE A 43 -20.72 13.42 -16.01
C ILE A 43 -21.60 13.36 -14.76
N PHE A 44 -22.68 14.15 -14.71
CA PHE A 44 -23.57 14.26 -13.52
C PHE A 44 -22.81 14.50 -12.21
N ASP A 45 -21.83 15.40 -12.28
CA ASP A 45 -20.91 15.71 -11.19
C ASP A 45 -19.98 14.57 -10.71
N GLN A 46 -19.93 13.45 -11.43
CA GLN A 46 -18.97 12.37 -11.20
C GLN A 46 -17.81 12.43 -12.19
N GLU A 47 -16.59 12.25 -11.70
CA GLU A 47 -15.41 12.10 -12.54
C GLU A 47 -15.40 10.68 -13.13
N ILE A 48 -15.36 10.61 -14.46
CA ILE A 48 -15.37 9.36 -15.21
C ILE A 48 -14.12 9.30 -16.08
N ASP A 49 -13.37 8.22 -15.91
CA ASP A 49 -12.19 7.89 -16.69
C ASP A 49 -12.55 6.96 -17.86
N PHE A 50 -12.20 7.40 -19.06
CA PHE A 50 -12.34 6.64 -20.29
C PHE A 50 -10.98 6.08 -20.69
N VAL A 51 -10.85 4.76 -20.51
CA VAL A 51 -9.64 4.00 -20.78
C VAL A 51 -9.91 2.93 -21.83
N ASN A 52 -8.95 2.70 -22.71
CA ASN A 52 -9.04 1.60 -23.66
C ASN A 52 -8.59 0.30 -23.00
N LEU A 53 -9.17 -0.81 -23.46
CA LEU A 53 -8.67 -2.14 -23.18
C LEU A 53 -7.27 -2.27 -23.76
N ARG A 54 -6.35 -2.84 -22.98
CA ARG A 54 -4.95 -2.90 -23.37
C ARG A 54 -4.39 -4.31 -23.21
N HIS A 55 -3.49 -4.65 -24.13
CA HIS A 55 -2.62 -5.81 -24.06
C HIS A 55 -1.17 -5.32 -24.05
N GLU A 56 -0.31 -5.98 -23.28
CA GLU A 56 1.10 -5.62 -23.14
C GLU A 56 1.93 -6.64 -23.92
N GLU A 57 2.51 -6.22 -25.05
CA GLU A 57 3.44 -7.03 -25.84
C GLU A 57 4.88 -6.78 -25.36
N TYR A 58 5.54 -7.81 -24.87
CA TYR A 58 6.95 -7.74 -24.49
C TYR A 58 7.82 -8.03 -25.72
N ALA A 59 8.56 -7.03 -26.20
CA ALA A 59 9.57 -7.23 -27.23
C ALA A 59 10.84 -7.80 -26.58
N GLU A 60 11.45 -8.82 -27.19
CA GLU A 60 12.64 -9.52 -26.66
C GLU A 60 13.82 -8.57 -26.31
N GLU A 61 13.89 -7.40 -26.96
CA GLU A 61 14.97 -6.43 -26.81
C GLU A 61 14.62 -5.18 -25.96
N SER A 62 13.38 -5.02 -25.47
CA SER A 62 12.97 -3.82 -24.72
C SER A 62 12.30 -4.14 -23.38
N ARG A 63 12.75 -3.45 -22.32
CA ARG A 63 12.15 -3.54 -20.97
C ARG A 63 10.80 -2.81 -20.84
N ILE A 64 10.42 -2.04 -21.85
CA ILE A 64 9.15 -1.30 -21.87
C ILE A 64 8.20 -2.08 -22.81
N PRO A 65 7.12 -2.68 -22.28
CA PRO A 65 6.16 -3.38 -23.13
C PRO A 65 5.49 -2.40 -24.06
N LYS A 66 5.29 -2.81 -25.31
CA LYS A 66 4.47 -2.08 -26.26
C LYS A 66 3.01 -2.30 -25.88
N ILE A 67 2.31 -1.21 -25.64
CA ILE A 67 0.90 -1.28 -25.28
C ILE A 67 0.08 -1.21 -26.56
N VAL A 68 -0.71 -2.26 -26.80
CA VAL A 68 -1.62 -2.36 -27.95
C VAL A 68 -3.05 -2.50 -27.45
N PHE A 69 -4.02 -2.30 -28.35
CA PHE A 69 -5.42 -2.55 -28.02
C PHE A 69 -5.64 -4.03 -27.73
N GLY A 70 -6.25 -4.33 -26.59
CA GLY A 70 -6.53 -5.69 -26.14
C GLY A 70 -8.01 -6.03 -26.15
N THR A 71 -8.32 -7.32 -26.06
CA THR A 71 -9.65 -7.81 -25.72
C THR A 71 -9.96 -7.62 -24.23
N PRO A 72 -11.24 -7.66 -23.80
CA PRO A 72 -11.59 -7.61 -22.37
C PRO A 72 -10.89 -8.69 -21.55
N GLU A 73 -10.77 -9.90 -22.11
CA GLU A 73 -10.06 -11.02 -21.49
C GLU A 73 -8.58 -10.70 -21.29
N GLN A 74 -7.88 -10.23 -22.34
CA GLN A 74 -6.48 -9.82 -22.22
C GLN A 74 -6.29 -8.69 -21.20
N ASP A 75 -7.23 -7.75 -21.12
CA ASP A 75 -7.21 -6.67 -20.12
C ASP A 75 -7.42 -7.19 -18.69
N ALA A 76 -8.28 -8.20 -18.51
CA ALA A 76 -8.52 -8.85 -17.24
C ALA A 76 -7.25 -9.52 -16.70
N TYR A 77 -6.57 -10.31 -17.52
CA TYR A 77 -5.40 -11.10 -17.08
C TYR A 77 -4.16 -10.26 -16.74
N ARG A 78 -4.04 -9.05 -17.28
CA ARG A 78 -2.94 -8.12 -16.93
C ARG A 78 -3.18 -7.36 -15.62
N ARG A 79 -4.37 -7.44 -15.01
CA ARG A 79 -4.69 -6.69 -13.77
C ARG A 79 -4.05 -7.33 -12.56
N ASP A 80 -4.13 -6.62 -11.44
CA ASP A 80 -3.47 -7.05 -10.22
C ASP A 80 -4.17 -8.23 -9.55
N PHE A 81 -5.49 -8.18 -9.37
CA PHE A 81 -6.26 -9.21 -8.67
C PHE A 81 -7.55 -9.57 -9.39
N THR A 82 -8.01 -10.81 -9.23
CA THR A 82 -9.26 -11.35 -9.79
C THR A 82 -10.46 -10.47 -9.44
N ILE A 83 -10.59 -10.08 -8.17
CA ILE A 83 -11.64 -9.17 -7.67
C ILE A 83 -11.64 -7.78 -8.33
N ASN A 84 -10.48 -7.33 -8.82
CA ASN A 84 -10.31 -6.03 -9.52
C ASN A 84 -10.39 -6.18 -11.05
N SER A 85 -10.68 -7.38 -11.54
CA SER A 85 -10.72 -7.76 -12.95
C SER A 85 -12.13 -8.06 -13.45
N LEU A 86 -13.14 -7.74 -12.64
CA LEU A 86 -14.55 -7.81 -13.02
C LEU A 86 -14.94 -6.63 -13.90
N PHE A 87 -15.71 -6.90 -14.95
CA PHE A 87 -16.28 -5.88 -15.83
C PHE A 87 -17.79 -5.84 -15.67
N TYR A 88 -18.38 -4.65 -15.80
CA TYR A 88 -19.83 -4.50 -15.90
C TYR A 88 -20.19 -4.00 -17.29
N ASN A 89 -20.93 -4.81 -18.04
CA ASN A 89 -21.34 -4.47 -19.39
C ASN A 89 -22.65 -3.68 -19.34
N ILE A 90 -22.58 -2.40 -19.68
CA ILE A 90 -23.73 -1.49 -19.66
C ILE A 90 -24.78 -1.80 -20.74
N ASN A 91 -24.41 -2.51 -21.81
CA ASN A 91 -25.34 -2.86 -22.89
C ASN A 91 -26.21 -4.07 -22.51
N THR A 92 -25.60 -5.06 -21.85
CA THR A 92 -26.28 -6.29 -21.42
C THR A 92 -26.74 -6.26 -19.96
N SER A 93 -26.31 -5.24 -19.20
CA SER A 93 -26.55 -5.11 -17.76
C SER A 93 -26.09 -6.34 -16.96
N SER A 94 -24.91 -6.87 -17.30
CA SER A 94 -24.36 -8.09 -16.70
C SER A 94 -22.92 -7.90 -16.26
N ILE A 95 -22.54 -8.64 -15.21
CA ILE A 95 -21.14 -8.77 -14.79
C ILE A 95 -20.45 -9.77 -15.72
N GLU A 96 -19.27 -9.42 -16.23
CA GLU A 96 -18.39 -10.26 -17.02
C GLU A 96 -17.13 -10.58 -16.20
N ASP A 97 -16.95 -11.86 -15.86
CA ASP A 97 -15.77 -12.36 -15.16
C ASP A 97 -14.93 -13.26 -16.08
N TYR A 98 -13.98 -12.63 -16.78
CA TYR A 98 -13.07 -13.33 -17.69
C TYR A 98 -12.06 -14.23 -16.97
N THR A 99 -11.79 -13.96 -15.69
CA THR A 99 -10.91 -14.80 -14.85
C THR A 99 -11.65 -16.04 -14.33
N LYS A 100 -12.98 -16.02 -14.37
CA LYS A 100 -13.90 -17.07 -13.84
C LYS A 100 -13.76 -17.30 -12.34
N GLN A 101 -13.02 -16.44 -11.64
CA GLN A 101 -12.72 -16.56 -10.21
C GLN A 101 -13.04 -15.27 -9.45
N GLY A 102 -13.12 -14.11 -10.12
CA GLY A 102 -13.29 -12.82 -9.48
C GLY A 102 -14.58 -12.69 -8.66
N VAL A 103 -15.69 -13.26 -9.13
CA VAL A 103 -16.95 -13.24 -8.35
C VAL A 103 -16.84 -14.14 -7.12
N SER A 104 -16.37 -15.39 -7.28
CA SER A 104 -16.19 -16.34 -6.17
C SER A 104 -15.20 -15.82 -5.13
N ASP A 105 -14.04 -15.30 -5.57
CA ASP A 105 -13.01 -14.73 -4.70
C ASP A 105 -13.55 -13.50 -3.95
N MET A 106 -14.43 -12.71 -4.55
CA MET A 106 -15.07 -11.58 -3.88
C MET A 106 -16.05 -12.03 -2.80
N GLU A 107 -16.84 -13.08 -3.05
CA GLU A 107 -17.76 -13.67 -2.08
C GLU A 107 -17.04 -14.37 -0.92
N GLU A 108 -15.94 -15.06 -1.22
CA GLU A 108 -15.12 -15.80 -0.24
C GLU A 108 -14.12 -14.90 0.51
N GLY A 109 -13.93 -13.66 0.05
CA GLY A 109 -12.97 -12.74 0.64
C GLY A 109 -11.52 -13.17 0.40
N ILE A 110 -11.16 -13.46 -0.84
CA ILE A 110 -9.83 -13.93 -1.27
C ILE A 110 -9.18 -12.89 -2.19
N ILE A 111 -7.93 -12.56 -1.91
CA ILE A 111 -7.05 -11.83 -2.84
C ILE A 111 -6.23 -12.86 -3.61
N ARG A 112 -6.46 -12.93 -4.93
CA ARG A 112 -5.79 -13.82 -5.87
C ARG A 112 -5.38 -13.06 -7.13
N THR A 113 -4.27 -13.41 -7.75
CA THR A 113 -3.84 -12.87 -9.04
C THR A 113 -4.49 -13.63 -10.21
N PRO A 114 -4.82 -12.99 -11.36
CA PRO A 114 -5.35 -13.70 -12.53
C PRO A 114 -4.37 -14.69 -13.18
N LEU A 115 -3.08 -14.37 -13.12
CA LEU A 115 -1.96 -15.20 -13.58
C LEU A 115 -1.13 -15.66 -12.36
N PRO A 116 -0.16 -16.59 -12.52
CA PRO A 116 0.72 -16.96 -11.41
C PRO A 116 1.29 -15.74 -10.68
N ALA A 117 1.19 -15.71 -9.35
CA ALA A 117 1.54 -14.52 -8.57
C ALA A 117 2.97 -14.05 -8.80
N PHE A 118 3.92 -14.98 -8.94
CA PHE A 118 5.32 -14.63 -9.19
C PHE A 118 5.51 -13.87 -10.51
N GLU A 119 4.87 -14.31 -11.60
CA GLU A 119 4.92 -13.63 -12.90
C GLU A 119 4.25 -12.25 -12.81
N THR A 120 3.06 -12.20 -12.22
CA THR A 120 2.28 -10.97 -12.01
C THR A 120 3.07 -9.90 -11.25
N PHE A 121 3.82 -10.31 -10.23
CA PHE A 121 4.62 -9.40 -9.42
C PHE A 121 5.99 -9.09 -10.02
N MET A 122 6.56 -9.99 -10.83
CA MET A 122 7.78 -9.67 -11.58
C MET A 122 7.53 -8.58 -12.63
N ASP A 123 6.33 -8.52 -13.21
CA ASP A 123 5.91 -7.48 -14.14
C ASP A 123 5.74 -6.10 -13.47
N ASP A 124 5.08 -6.07 -12.31
CA ASP A 124 4.94 -4.87 -11.48
C ASP A 124 5.03 -5.22 -9.98
N PRO A 125 6.22 -5.12 -9.36
CA PRO A 125 6.41 -5.47 -7.96
C PRO A 125 5.60 -4.63 -6.97
N LEU A 126 5.09 -3.45 -7.38
CA LEU A 126 4.24 -2.64 -6.51
C LEU A 126 2.93 -3.36 -6.16
N ARG A 127 2.48 -4.30 -7.01
CA ARG A 127 1.27 -5.09 -6.78
C ARG A 127 1.33 -5.88 -5.47
N VAL A 128 2.52 -6.23 -4.98
CA VAL A 128 2.64 -6.91 -3.68
C VAL A 128 2.21 -5.99 -2.52
N LEU A 129 2.58 -4.70 -2.55
CA LEU A 129 2.10 -3.74 -1.54
C LEU A 129 0.60 -3.47 -1.70
N ARG A 130 0.11 -3.42 -2.94
CA ARG A 130 -1.33 -3.29 -3.20
C ARG A 130 -2.10 -4.49 -2.65
N CYS A 131 -1.56 -5.69 -2.76
CA CYS A 131 -2.13 -6.91 -2.18
C CYS A 131 -2.30 -6.75 -0.68
N ILE A 132 -1.23 -6.38 0.03
CA ILE A 132 -1.27 -6.14 1.48
C ILE A 132 -2.32 -5.07 1.83
N ARG A 133 -2.34 -3.96 1.09
CA ARG A 133 -3.31 -2.89 1.30
C ARG A 133 -4.76 -3.34 1.11
N PHE A 134 -5.05 -4.17 0.10
CA PHE A 134 -6.40 -4.65 -0.14
C PHE A 134 -6.81 -5.72 0.88
N ALA A 135 -5.91 -6.66 1.20
CA ALA A 135 -6.11 -7.65 2.24
C ALA A 135 -6.43 -6.99 3.58
N SER A 136 -5.63 -5.98 3.99
CA SER A 136 -5.89 -5.26 5.23
C SER A 136 -7.13 -4.37 5.19
N ARG A 137 -7.42 -3.73 4.05
CA ARG A 137 -8.59 -2.87 3.90
C ARG A 137 -9.90 -3.65 4.00
N PHE A 138 -9.99 -4.78 3.32
CA PHE A 138 -11.21 -5.57 3.21
C PHE A 138 -11.26 -6.77 4.17
N HIS A 139 -10.16 -7.02 4.89
CA HIS A 139 -9.98 -8.19 5.75
C HIS A 139 -10.10 -9.50 4.96
N PHE A 140 -9.62 -9.47 3.72
CA PHE A 140 -9.59 -10.62 2.84
C PHE A 140 -8.35 -11.46 3.11
N THR A 141 -8.49 -12.77 2.93
CA THR A 141 -7.39 -13.72 2.98
C THR A 141 -6.58 -13.63 1.69
N VAL A 142 -5.29 -13.95 1.76
CA VAL A 142 -4.40 -13.92 0.60
C VAL A 142 -4.10 -15.35 0.16
N SER A 143 -4.17 -15.61 -1.14
CA SER A 143 -3.84 -16.92 -1.69
C SER A 143 -2.39 -17.33 -1.40
N GLU A 144 -2.16 -18.64 -1.22
CA GLU A 144 -0.85 -19.16 -0.79
C GLU A 144 0.27 -18.89 -1.81
N ASP A 145 -0.07 -18.86 -3.09
CA ASP A 145 0.87 -18.57 -4.18
C ASP A 145 1.42 -17.13 -4.12
N ILE A 146 0.61 -16.16 -3.70
CA ILE A 146 1.03 -14.77 -3.45
C ILE A 146 2.03 -14.72 -2.30
N LEU A 147 1.78 -15.42 -1.19
CA LEU A 147 2.71 -15.45 -0.07
C LEU A 147 4.05 -16.08 -0.46
N LYS A 148 4.02 -17.16 -1.24
CA LYS A 148 5.23 -17.81 -1.78
C LYS A 148 5.99 -16.86 -2.70
N ALA A 149 5.30 -16.17 -3.61
CA ALA A 149 5.91 -15.21 -4.52
C ALA A 149 6.54 -14.03 -3.77
N ALA A 150 5.83 -13.45 -2.78
CA ALA A 150 6.30 -12.31 -1.98
C ALA A 150 7.61 -12.59 -1.24
N ARG A 151 7.79 -13.83 -0.77
CA ARG A 151 8.98 -14.26 -0.03
C ARG A 151 10.18 -14.56 -0.92
N ASP A 152 10.01 -14.68 -2.24
CA ASP A 152 11.09 -14.99 -3.20
C ASP A 152 12.08 -13.82 -3.31
N ASP A 153 13.37 -14.11 -3.17
CA ASP A 153 14.42 -13.09 -3.18
C ASP A 153 14.58 -12.41 -4.55
N ARG A 154 14.26 -13.11 -5.65
CA ARG A 154 14.26 -12.51 -7.00
C ARG A 154 13.22 -11.41 -7.10
N LEU A 155 12.06 -11.60 -6.46
CA LEU A 155 11.01 -10.58 -6.41
C LEU A 155 11.44 -9.40 -5.53
N LYS A 156 12.04 -9.64 -4.36
CA LYS A 156 12.56 -8.55 -3.49
C LYS A 156 13.61 -7.72 -4.22
N GLU A 157 14.47 -8.36 -5.02
CA GLU A 157 15.46 -7.67 -5.84
C GLU A 157 14.82 -6.86 -6.98
N ALA A 158 13.85 -7.46 -7.68
CA ALA A 158 13.08 -6.75 -8.70
C ALA A 158 12.33 -5.55 -8.10
N PHE A 159 11.78 -5.69 -6.90
CA PHE A 159 11.10 -4.63 -6.16
C PHE A 159 12.02 -3.44 -5.90
N ARG A 160 13.22 -3.68 -5.36
CA ARG A 160 14.22 -2.64 -5.08
C ARG A 160 14.69 -1.92 -6.35
N LYS A 161 14.76 -2.63 -7.47
CA LYS A 161 15.22 -2.09 -8.76
C LYS A 161 14.14 -1.34 -9.55
N LYS A 162 12.90 -1.84 -9.55
CA LYS A 162 11.84 -1.36 -10.44
C LYS A 162 10.93 -0.31 -9.80
N ILE A 163 10.83 -0.28 -8.47
CA ILE A 163 9.87 0.58 -7.77
C ILE A 163 10.58 1.73 -7.06
N SER A 164 10.19 2.97 -7.39
CA SER A 164 10.69 4.15 -6.71
C SER A 164 10.23 4.18 -5.25
N ARG A 165 11.02 4.79 -4.38
CA ARG A 165 10.74 4.82 -2.94
C ARG A 165 9.51 5.66 -2.60
N GLU A 166 9.20 6.67 -3.41
CA GLU A 166 7.99 7.48 -3.32
C GLU A 166 6.73 6.63 -3.56
N ARG A 167 6.76 5.70 -4.53
CA ARG A 167 5.63 4.78 -4.77
C ARG A 167 5.44 3.81 -3.61
N VAL A 168 6.53 3.34 -3.00
CA VAL A 168 6.48 2.54 -1.77
C VAL A 168 5.84 3.35 -0.64
N ALA A 169 6.25 4.60 -0.46
CA ALA A 169 5.73 5.49 0.56
C ALA A 169 4.23 5.76 0.40
N VAL A 170 3.76 6.00 -0.82
CA VAL A 170 2.33 6.21 -1.10
C VAL A 170 1.49 4.99 -0.70
N GLU A 171 1.92 3.77 -1.03
CA GLU A 171 1.18 2.57 -0.63
C GLU A 171 1.27 2.33 0.88
N LEU A 172 2.44 2.54 1.50
CA LEU A 172 2.61 2.46 2.96
C LEU A 172 1.69 3.45 3.69
N ASP A 173 1.64 4.70 3.23
CA ASP A 173 0.84 5.74 3.84
C ASP A 173 -0.66 5.43 3.78
N LYS A 174 -1.12 4.85 2.67
CA LYS A 174 -2.50 4.36 2.52
C LYS A 174 -2.80 3.15 3.41
N MET A 175 -1.83 2.25 3.62
CA MET A 175 -1.97 1.12 4.54
C MET A 175 -2.11 1.60 6.00
N ILE A 176 -1.27 2.56 6.40
CA ILE A 176 -1.26 3.11 7.76
C ILE A 176 -2.52 3.93 8.06
N GLN A 177 -3.04 4.66 7.09
CA GLN A 177 -4.31 5.40 7.22
C GLN A 177 -5.54 4.54 6.91
N GLY A 178 -5.34 3.26 6.57
CA GLY A 178 -6.39 2.31 6.27
C GLY A 178 -7.21 1.91 7.50
N PRO A 179 -8.26 1.10 7.31
CA PRO A 179 -9.12 0.66 8.41
C PRO A 179 -8.43 -0.31 9.38
N ASP A 180 -7.46 -1.11 8.92
CA ASP A 180 -6.65 -1.98 9.78
C ASP A 180 -5.13 -1.86 9.49
N PRO A 181 -4.47 -0.84 10.07
CA PRO A 181 -3.03 -0.69 9.94
C PRO A 181 -2.26 -1.84 10.61
N VAL A 182 -2.82 -2.45 11.66
CA VAL A 182 -2.14 -3.58 12.35
C VAL A 182 -2.02 -4.78 11.42
N LEU A 183 -3.10 -5.16 10.75
CA LEU A 183 -3.08 -6.24 9.76
C LEU A 183 -2.12 -5.93 8.61
N SER A 184 -2.04 -4.66 8.18
CA SER A 184 -1.06 -4.26 7.16
C SER A 184 0.39 -4.50 7.61
N ILE A 185 0.72 -4.16 8.85
CA ILE A 185 2.07 -4.31 9.42
C ILE A 185 2.40 -5.80 9.61
N GLU A 186 1.43 -6.59 10.05
CA GLU A 186 1.54 -8.04 10.18
C GLU A 186 1.81 -8.71 8.82
N LEU A 187 1.05 -8.35 7.78
CA LEU A 187 1.26 -8.87 6.43
C LEU A 187 2.62 -8.44 5.82
N ILE A 188 3.09 -7.21 6.09
CA ILE A 188 4.45 -6.79 5.69
C ILE A 188 5.52 -7.71 6.28
N TYR A 189 5.35 -8.06 7.56
CA TYR A 189 6.23 -9.00 8.26
C TYR A 189 6.12 -10.41 7.66
N ASP A 190 4.91 -10.94 7.53
CA ASP A 190 4.66 -12.30 7.05
C ASP A 190 5.12 -12.50 5.61
N PHE A 191 5.03 -11.46 4.77
CA PHE A 191 5.49 -11.52 3.38
C PHE A 191 7.02 -11.43 3.28
N GLY A 192 7.73 -11.17 4.38
CA GLY A 192 9.18 -11.00 4.39
C GLY A 192 9.63 -9.73 3.65
N LEU A 193 8.79 -8.69 3.65
CA LEU A 193 9.05 -7.44 2.92
C LEU A 193 9.55 -6.31 3.81
N TYR A 194 9.63 -6.51 5.13
CA TYR A 194 10.00 -5.47 6.06
C TYR A 194 11.31 -4.76 5.67
N GLU A 195 12.41 -5.50 5.49
CA GLU A 195 13.71 -4.95 5.08
C GLU A 195 13.76 -4.48 3.62
N THR A 196 12.76 -4.86 2.81
CA THR A 196 12.59 -4.33 1.45
C THR A 196 11.94 -2.95 1.48
N ILE A 197 11.04 -2.71 2.44
CA ILE A 197 10.29 -1.46 2.63
C ILE A 197 11.04 -0.47 3.53
N PHE A 198 11.72 -0.92 4.57
CA PHE A 198 12.40 -0.03 5.52
C PHE A 198 13.91 -0.21 5.38
N VAL A 199 14.47 0.34 4.30
CA VAL A 199 15.89 0.16 3.96
C VAL A 199 16.73 1.21 4.72
N PRO A 200 17.60 0.80 5.67
CA PRO A 200 18.55 1.71 6.28
C PRO A 200 19.62 2.15 5.25
N PRO A 201 20.38 3.23 5.52
CA PRO A 201 21.51 3.59 4.67
C PRO A 201 22.55 2.45 4.66
N SER A 202 23.51 2.43 3.73
CA SER A 202 24.54 1.39 3.70
C SER A 202 25.25 1.23 5.06
N GLN A 203 25.61 -0.01 5.43
CA GLN A 203 26.22 -0.38 6.74
C GLN A 203 27.44 0.46 7.13
N GLN A 204 28.15 1.05 6.16
CA GLN A 204 29.27 1.96 6.42
C GLN A 204 28.87 3.26 7.14
N ASN A 205 27.57 3.58 7.23
CA ASN A 205 27.06 4.85 7.71
C ASN A 205 26.31 4.79 9.05
N PHE A 206 26.11 3.61 9.64
CA PHE A 206 25.39 3.47 10.90
C PHE A 206 26.09 2.48 11.87
N GLN A 207 25.81 2.62 13.17
CA GLN A 207 26.23 1.72 14.24
C GLN A 207 25.00 1.05 14.86
N GLY A 208 25.15 -0.22 15.27
CA GLY A 208 24.07 -1.04 15.83
C GLY A 208 23.38 -1.91 14.78
N ASN A 209 22.63 -2.89 15.26
CA ASN A 209 21.82 -3.78 14.42
C ASN A 209 20.36 -3.33 14.48
N MET A 210 19.62 -3.62 13.41
CA MET A 210 18.17 -3.52 13.44
C MET A 210 17.62 -4.56 14.43
N GLY A 211 16.65 -4.15 15.24
CA GLY A 211 15.88 -5.04 16.10
C GLY A 211 14.96 -5.97 15.31
N ASP A 212 14.21 -6.81 16.01
CA ASP A 212 13.30 -7.76 15.36
C ASP A 212 12.10 -7.01 14.73
N PRO A 213 11.83 -7.16 13.43
CA PRO A 213 10.60 -6.66 12.80
C PRO A 213 9.30 -7.04 13.55
N ARG A 214 9.28 -8.13 14.32
CA ARG A 214 8.12 -8.53 15.16
C ARG A 214 7.78 -7.48 16.22
N ASP A 215 8.73 -6.65 16.63
CA ASP A 215 8.47 -5.58 17.58
C ASP A 215 7.51 -4.54 17.00
N ALA A 216 7.59 -4.28 15.69
CA ALA A 216 6.65 -3.40 15.00
C ALA A 216 5.22 -3.95 15.05
N VAL A 217 5.04 -5.25 14.78
CA VAL A 217 3.73 -5.92 14.84
C VAL A 217 3.19 -5.90 16.27
N SER A 218 4.04 -6.22 17.24
CA SER A 218 3.67 -6.29 18.67
C SER A 218 3.22 -4.92 19.18
N LEU A 219 3.98 -3.87 18.88
CA LEU A 219 3.61 -2.51 19.28
C LEU A 219 2.34 -2.02 18.57
N ALA A 220 2.16 -2.33 17.28
CA ALA A 220 0.93 -1.99 16.57
C ALA A 220 -0.30 -2.68 17.21
N LYS A 221 -0.19 -3.94 17.63
CA LYS A 221 -1.24 -4.67 18.35
C LYS A 221 -1.54 -4.04 19.72
N ILE A 222 -0.52 -3.69 20.49
CA ILE A 222 -0.66 -3.00 21.78
C ILE A 222 -1.36 -1.64 21.59
N LEU A 223 -0.95 -0.87 20.58
CA LEU A 223 -1.56 0.42 20.27
C LEU A 223 -3.05 0.27 19.93
N LYS A 224 -3.42 -0.69 19.07
CA LYS A 224 -4.82 -0.99 18.74
C LYS A 224 -5.62 -1.37 19.99
N TRP A 225 -5.06 -2.20 20.87
CA TRP A 225 -5.69 -2.58 22.13
C TRP A 225 -5.89 -1.37 23.07
N LEU A 226 -4.88 -0.52 23.25
CA LEU A 226 -4.99 0.70 24.05
C LEU A 226 -6.07 1.64 23.51
N LEU A 227 -6.12 1.84 22.19
CA LEU A 227 -7.14 2.66 21.54
C LEU A 227 -8.56 2.12 21.74
N GLN A 228 -8.74 0.80 21.84
CA GLN A 228 -10.02 0.17 22.15
C GLN A 228 -10.42 0.35 23.64
N LEU A 229 -9.47 0.29 24.56
CA LEU A 229 -9.72 0.47 26.01
C LEU A 229 -10.20 1.88 26.37
N THR A 230 -9.69 2.90 25.67
CA THR A 230 -10.02 4.31 25.94
C THR A 230 -11.48 4.69 25.66
N GLY A 231 -12.34 3.76 25.21
CA GLY A 231 -13.80 3.93 25.15
C GLY A 231 -14.51 3.85 26.50
N LYS A 232 -13.81 3.49 27.59
CA LYS A 232 -14.33 3.53 28.96
C LYS A 232 -13.47 4.49 29.78
N SER A 233 -14.12 5.49 30.37
CA SER A 233 -13.60 6.52 31.29
C SER A 233 -12.31 6.13 32.02
N SER A 234 -11.15 6.46 31.45
CA SER A 234 -9.83 6.24 32.04
C SER A 234 -8.87 7.36 31.63
N ILE A 235 -7.87 7.61 32.47
CA ILE A 235 -6.80 8.63 32.31
C ILE A 235 -6.13 8.59 30.91
N HIS A 236 -6.25 7.46 30.20
CA HIS A 236 -5.72 7.27 28.86
C HIS A 236 -6.48 8.03 27.75
N SER A 237 -7.75 8.41 27.96
CA SER A 237 -8.53 9.16 26.95
C SER A 237 -8.01 10.57 26.71
N GLU A 238 -7.34 11.16 27.70
CA GLU A 238 -6.69 12.48 27.60
C GLU A 238 -5.26 12.38 27.05
N LEU A 239 -4.61 11.22 27.15
CA LEU A 239 -3.23 11.00 26.68
C LEU A 239 -3.13 10.63 25.19
N LEU A 240 -4.17 10.01 24.62
CA LEU A 240 -4.18 9.56 23.24
C LEU A 240 -5.11 10.45 22.40
N SER A 241 -4.55 11.48 21.78
CA SER A 241 -5.26 12.23 20.74
C SER A 241 -5.65 11.29 19.61
N ARG A 242 -6.95 11.24 19.30
CA ARG A 242 -7.53 10.33 18.29
C ARG A 242 -7.66 10.96 16.90
N THR A 243 -6.96 12.07 16.63
CA THR A 243 -7.04 12.62 15.28
C THR A 243 -6.44 11.61 14.29
N PRO A 244 -6.96 11.51 13.05
CA PRO A 244 -6.40 10.62 12.04
C PRO A 244 -4.89 10.84 11.82
N LYS A 245 -4.43 12.10 11.97
CA LYS A 245 -3.03 12.48 11.86
C LYS A 245 -2.17 11.90 12.98
N ASP A 246 -2.65 11.94 14.23
CA ASP A 246 -1.92 11.41 15.37
C ASP A 246 -1.87 9.88 15.35
N LEU A 247 -2.98 9.22 14.97
CA LEU A 247 -3.03 7.78 14.77
C LEU A 247 -2.05 7.33 13.69
N ARG A 248 -2.01 8.03 12.56
CA ARG A 248 -1.03 7.79 11.49
C ARG A 248 0.40 7.91 12.00
N ALA A 249 0.71 8.95 12.79
CA ALA A 249 2.04 9.13 13.36
C ALA A 249 2.42 8.01 14.36
N LEU A 250 1.47 7.54 15.19
CA LEU A 250 1.67 6.43 16.13
C LEU A 250 1.95 5.11 15.41
N TYR A 251 1.22 4.80 14.33
CA TYR A 251 1.50 3.61 13.53
C TYR A 251 2.79 3.73 12.72
N LEU A 252 3.13 4.92 12.19
CA LEU A 252 4.45 5.18 11.59
C LEU A 252 5.59 4.97 12.59
N ALA A 253 5.40 5.37 13.85
CA ALA A 253 6.33 5.07 14.92
C ALA A 253 6.45 3.57 15.18
N SER A 254 5.31 2.85 15.21
CA SER A 254 5.33 1.40 15.44
C SER A 254 6.15 0.65 14.39
N VAL A 255 6.03 1.00 13.10
CA VAL A 255 6.79 0.35 12.02
C VAL A 255 8.26 0.73 11.96
N LEU A 256 8.72 1.67 12.79
CA LEU A 256 10.13 2.08 12.82
C LEU A 256 10.81 1.80 14.16
N VAL A 257 10.10 1.24 15.14
CA VAL A 257 10.68 0.83 16.43
C VAL A 257 11.90 -0.09 16.28
N PRO A 258 11.95 -1.05 15.33
CA PRO A 258 13.16 -1.87 15.14
C PRO A 258 14.44 -1.07 14.82
N PHE A 259 14.34 0.21 14.44
CA PHE A 259 15.49 1.07 14.18
C PHE A 259 15.87 1.98 15.36
N LYS A 260 15.21 1.86 16.52
CA LYS A 260 15.34 2.79 17.65
C LYS A 260 16.75 2.90 18.25
N ASP A 261 17.49 1.78 18.29
CA ASP A 261 18.79 1.69 18.96
C ASP A 261 19.96 1.93 17.98
N MET A 262 19.65 2.02 16.69
CA MET A 262 20.63 2.28 15.65
C MET A 262 21.05 3.76 15.67
N LYS A 263 22.33 4.03 15.40
CA LYS A 263 22.92 5.38 15.42
C LYS A 263 23.56 5.74 14.09
N MET A 264 23.50 7.02 13.72
CA MET A 264 24.11 7.56 12.50
C MET A 264 24.84 8.88 12.83
N LYS A 265 25.90 9.20 12.06
CA LYS A 265 26.75 10.37 12.36
C LYS A 265 26.09 11.73 12.13
N LYS A 266 25.19 11.84 11.14
CA LYS A 266 24.62 13.13 10.66
C LYS A 266 23.11 13.27 10.85
N SER A 267 22.41 12.17 11.11
CA SER A 267 20.95 12.09 11.28
C SER A 267 20.63 10.86 12.14
N THR A 268 19.35 10.56 12.39
CA THR A 268 18.97 9.24 12.91
C THR A 268 18.58 8.29 11.76
N PRO A 269 18.64 6.97 11.98
CA PRO A 269 18.11 5.99 11.03
C PRO A 269 16.62 6.19 10.70
N ILE A 270 15.80 6.55 11.70
CA ILE A 270 14.36 6.81 11.53
C ILE A 270 14.14 7.99 10.58
N SER A 271 14.85 9.10 10.80
CA SER A 271 14.77 10.28 9.92
C SER A 271 15.24 9.96 8.51
N TYR A 272 16.34 9.20 8.37
CA TYR A 272 16.81 8.78 7.05
C TYR A 272 15.78 7.91 6.32
N ILE A 273 15.21 6.90 6.99
CA ILE A 273 14.24 5.99 6.37
C ILE A 273 13.01 6.77 5.90
N LEU A 274 12.47 7.67 6.72
CA LEU A 274 11.28 8.45 6.35
C LEU A 274 11.58 9.51 5.30
N LYS A 275 12.57 10.37 5.54
CA LYS A 275 12.80 11.56 4.72
C LYS A 275 13.66 11.27 3.49
N ASP A 276 14.80 10.61 3.69
CA ASP A 276 15.79 10.45 2.62
C ASP A 276 15.47 9.26 1.72
N ASN A 277 14.97 8.18 2.31
CA ASN A 277 14.62 6.96 1.60
C ASN A 277 13.18 7.01 1.09
N LEU A 278 12.16 7.04 1.97
CA LEU A 278 10.74 7.00 1.59
C LEU A 278 10.17 8.37 1.15
N LYS A 279 10.92 9.47 1.30
CA LYS A 279 10.52 10.83 0.89
C LYS A 279 9.26 11.37 1.58
N PHE A 280 8.98 10.93 2.80
CA PHE A 280 7.96 11.56 3.65
C PHE A 280 8.34 12.99 4.01
N PRO A 281 7.35 13.86 4.31
CA PRO A 281 7.59 15.19 4.85
C PRO A 281 8.48 15.17 6.09
N ALA A 282 9.36 16.18 6.24
CA ALA A 282 10.26 16.27 7.40
C ALA A 282 9.51 16.30 8.74
N ALA A 283 8.30 16.86 8.77
CA ALA A 283 7.44 16.86 9.95
C ALA A 283 7.10 15.45 10.42
N ASP A 284 6.87 14.50 9.50
CA ASP A 284 6.57 13.11 9.85
C ASP A 284 7.77 12.43 10.52
N ALA A 285 8.98 12.68 10.02
CA ALA A 285 10.21 12.17 10.62
C ALA A 285 10.38 12.68 12.07
N ILE A 286 10.26 13.99 12.27
CA ILE A 286 10.41 14.62 13.60
C ILE A 286 9.36 14.09 14.58
N SER A 287 8.10 14.04 14.16
CA SER A 287 7.01 13.50 14.99
C SER A 287 7.25 12.04 15.36
N THR A 288 7.71 11.23 14.41
CA THR A 288 7.97 9.80 14.63
C THR A 288 9.11 9.56 15.61
N GLU A 289 10.24 10.27 15.48
CA GLU A 289 11.37 10.19 16.41
C GLU A 289 10.97 10.59 17.84
N LYS A 290 10.17 11.66 17.98
CA LYS A 290 9.68 12.10 19.27
C LYS A 290 8.79 11.04 19.92
N LEU A 291 7.92 10.39 19.15
CA LEU A 291 7.07 9.31 19.65
C LEU A 291 7.91 8.10 20.10
N ILE A 292 8.86 7.65 19.28
CA ILE A 292 9.72 6.50 19.62
C ILE A 292 10.55 6.77 20.88
N SER A 293 11.14 7.96 21.01
CA SER A 293 11.90 8.33 22.22
C SER A 293 11.02 8.39 23.49
N THR A 294 9.72 8.68 23.34
CA THR A 294 8.75 8.63 24.45
C THR A 294 8.35 7.19 24.81
N ILE A 295 8.37 6.28 23.83
CA ILE A 295 8.04 4.86 24.01
C ILE A 295 9.20 4.09 24.68
N ASN A 296 10.46 4.50 24.45
CA ASN A 296 11.64 3.80 24.98
C ASN A 296 11.61 3.58 26.51
N PRO A 297 11.32 4.60 27.36
CA PRO A 297 11.19 4.39 28.79
C PRO A 297 10.10 3.38 29.18
N LEU A 298 9.00 3.33 28.42
CA LEU A 298 7.90 2.38 28.66
C LEU A 298 8.32 0.95 28.30
N MET A 299 9.03 0.78 27.18
CA MET A 299 9.57 -0.52 26.77
C MET A 299 10.60 -1.03 27.77
N ASP A 300 11.55 -0.18 28.18
CA ASP A 300 12.58 -0.54 29.16
C ASP A 300 11.96 -0.91 30.52
N THR A 301 10.90 -0.20 30.92
CA THR A 301 10.15 -0.52 32.15
C THR A 301 9.40 -1.85 32.02
N THR A 302 8.81 -2.12 30.84
CA THR A 302 8.10 -3.38 30.57
C THR A 302 9.06 -4.56 30.58
N GLN A 303 10.24 -4.42 29.97
CA GLN A 303 11.25 -5.45 29.94
C GLN A 303 11.83 -5.71 31.33
N LYS A 304 12.14 -4.66 32.11
CA LYS A 304 12.54 -4.79 33.52
C LYS A 304 11.48 -5.49 34.37
N ASN A 305 10.20 -5.18 34.17
CA ASN A 305 9.10 -5.83 34.89
C ASN A 305 8.87 -7.29 34.46
N ALA A 306 9.23 -7.66 33.22
CA ALA A 306 9.18 -9.03 32.75
C ALA A 306 10.33 -9.87 33.34
N GLU A 307 11.52 -9.27 33.48
CA GLU A 307 12.71 -9.90 34.06
C GLU A 307 12.66 -9.94 35.61
N ALA A 308 12.00 -8.96 36.24
CA ALA A 308 11.76 -8.89 37.68
C ALA A 308 10.30 -8.48 37.96
N PRO A 309 9.36 -9.44 38.01
CA PRO A 309 7.96 -9.15 38.30
C PRO A 309 7.82 -8.43 39.64
N LEU A 310 7.10 -7.30 39.67
CA LEU A 310 6.78 -6.61 40.91
C LEU A 310 6.10 -7.59 41.88
N ASP A 311 6.70 -7.79 43.05
CA ASP A 311 6.09 -8.58 44.12
C ASP A 311 4.82 -7.86 44.57
N ARG A 312 3.67 -8.42 44.18
CA ARG A 312 2.35 -7.87 44.53
C ARG A 312 2.06 -7.93 46.03
N LYS A 313 2.94 -8.51 46.85
CA LYS A 313 2.82 -8.52 48.32
C LYS A 313 3.44 -7.32 49.02
N SER A 314 4.17 -6.45 48.31
CA SER A 314 4.84 -5.28 48.90
C SER A 314 4.25 -3.92 48.48
N ILE A 315 3.02 -3.91 47.94
CA ILE A 315 2.20 -2.71 47.65
C ILE A 315 0.91 -2.84 48.45
#